data_AF-A0A373UTW9-F1
#
_entry.id   AF-A0A373UTW9-F1
#
_cell.length_a   1.000
_cell.length_b   1.000
_cell.length_c   1.000
_cell.angle_alpha   90.00
_cell.angle_beta   90.00
_cell.angle_gamma   90.00
#
_symmetry.space_group_name_H-M   'P 1'
#
loop_
_entity.id
_entity.type
_entity.pdbx_description
1 polymer ?
#
loop_
_entity_poly.entity_id
_entity_poly.type
_entity_poly.pdbx_seq_one_letter_code
_entity_poly.pdbx_strand_id
1 'polypeptide(L)'
;MKGLRKLLIEEYLRLEKIAGKLRKELADMPEGTLRVSKSHNYTQFYHVKKENDMKCQKFLQKSEMDLVRKLAQKSYDEKVLRIAEKRLQQMKSLVGTYHDNEIEEVYKKEHPARKAFVIPVEPTEEQLEMEWYRREYKGKEFQEGVPVIITEKGERVRSKTEKMLADFFYRKEILYRYEKPLYLKGYGIVYPDFTFFSRKKRKEIYWEHEGMMDNPEYARAAIRKIESYEKNGIYPGENLILTFETQQNVLDFKIIEEMIDRYLQ
;
A
#
# COMPACT_ATOMS: atom_id res chain seq x y z
N MET A 1 -6.88 11.35 -1.44
CA MET A 1 -6.22 10.22 -0.73
C MET A 1 -5.68 9.27 -1.79
N LYS A 2 -4.35 9.05 -1.83
CA LYS A 2 -3.74 8.16 -2.81
C LYS A 2 -4.03 6.69 -2.52
N GLY A 3 -4.27 5.91 -3.58
CA GLY A 3 -4.60 4.49 -3.51
C GLY A 3 -6.09 4.20 -3.28
N LEU A 4 -6.93 5.22 -3.03
CA LEU A 4 -8.34 5.00 -2.74
C LEU A 4 -9.07 4.43 -3.96
N ARG A 5 -8.78 4.94 -5.17
CA ARG A 5 -9.38 4.41 -6.41
C ARG A 5 -9.12 2.90 -6.57
N LYS A 6 -7.90 2.44 -6.26
CA LYS A 6 -7.55 1.01 -6.32
C LYS A 6 -8.41 0.20 -5.33
N LEU A 7 -8.52 0.65 -4.09
CA LEU A 7 -9.34 -0.02 -3.07
C LEU A 7 -10.84 -0.05 -3.44
N LEU A 8 -11.35 1.03 -4.04
CA LEU A 8 -12.72 1.10 -4.53
C LEU A 8 -12.98 0.09 -5.66
N ILE A 9 -12.03 -0.08 -6.59
CA ILE A 9 -12.12 -1.08 -7.67
C ILE A 9 -12.08 -2.50 -7.10
N GLU A 10 -11.16 -2.79 -6.18
CA GLU A 10 -11.05 -4.11 -5.54
C GLU A 10 -12.33 -4.49 -4.79
N GLU A 11 -12.90 -3.55 -4.03
CA GLU A 11 -14.17 -3.76 -3.33
C GLU A 11 -15.34 -3.93 -4.31
N TYR A 12 -15.39 -3.16 -5.40
CA TYR A 12 -16.40 -3.31 -6.45
C TYR A 12 -16.36 -4.72 -7.06
N LEU A 13 -15.17 -5.20 -7.43
CA LEU A 13 -14.99 -6.55 -7.99
C LEU A 13 -15.34 -7.65 -6.98
N ARG A 14 -15.01 -7.46 -5.70
CA ARG A 14 -15.39 -8.38 -4.63
C ARG A 14 -16.91 -8.50 -4.52
N LEU A 15 -17.63 -7.37 -4.51
CA LEU A 15 -19.08 -7.32 -4.43
C LEU A 15 -19.75 -7.89 -5.68
N GLU A 16 -19.20 -7.62 -6.87
CA GLU A 16 -19.70 -8.17 -8.13
C GLU A 16 -19.57 -9.70 -8.15
N LYS A 17 -18.44 -10.23 -7.69
CA LYS A 17 -18.23 -11.69 -7.53
C LYS A 17 -19.24 -12.31 -6.57
N ILE A 18 -19.49 -11.67 -5.42
CA ILE A 18 -20.49 -12.13 -4.45
C ILE A 18 -21.89 -12.12 -5.07
N ALA A 19 -22.31 -10.99 -5.65
CA ALA A 19 -23.64 -10.86 -6.25
C ALA A 19 -23.83 -11.84 -7.42
N GLY A 20 -22.84 -11.99 -8.29
CA GLY A 20 -22.86 -12.94 -9.41
C GLY A 20 -22.99 -14.39 -8.96
N LYS A 21 -22.30 -14.78 -7.88
CA LYS A 21 -22.45 -16.11 -7.26
C LYS A 21 -23.87 -16.31 -6.72
N LEU A 22 -24.35 -15.38 -5.90
CA LEU A 22 -25.66 -15.50 -5.23
C LEU A 22 -26.82 -15.49 -6.23
N ARG A 23 -26.75 -14.71 -7.32
CA ARG A 23 -27.78 -14.72 -8.38
C ARG A 23 -27.93 -16.09 -9.03
N LYS A 24 -26.83 -16.81 -9.23
CA LYS A 24 -26.85 -18.18 -9.77
C LYS A 24 -27.42 -19.16 -8.76
N GLU A 25 -26.94 -19.12 -7.51
CA GLU A 25 -27.38 -20.05 -6.46
C GLU A 25 -28.87 -19.88 -6.10
N LEU A 26 -29.37 -18.63 -6.08
CA LEU A 26 -30.77 -18.35 -5.78
C LEU A 26 -31.74 -18.76 -6.89
N ALA A 27 -31.28 -18.93 -8.13
CA ALA A 27 -32.13 -19.34 -9.25
C ALA A 27 -32.71 -20.76 -9.06
N ASP A 28 -31.95 -21.64 -8.40
CA ASP A 28 -32.31 -23.05 -8.19
C ASP A 28 -32.88 -23.33 -6.78
N MET A 29 -33.11 -22.28 -5.98
CA MET A 29 -33.58 -22.43 -4.60
C MET A 29 -35.09 -22.69 -4.50
N PRO A 30 -35.54 -23.48 -3.51
CA PRO A 30 -36.96 -23.79 -3.35
C PRO A 30 -37.79 -22.52 -3.09
N GLU A 31 -39.03 -22.54 -3.56
CA GLU A 31 -39.97 -21.44 -3.36
C GLU A 31 -40.30 -21.22 -1.87
N GLY A 32 -40.76 -20.02 -1.51
CA GLY A 32 -41.13 -19.68 -0.14
C GLY A 32 -39.97 -19.30 0.76
N THR A 33 -40.25 -19.24 2.06
CA THR A 33 -39.35 -18.80 3.14
C THR A 33 -39.44 -19.71 4.36
N LEU A 34 -38.42 -19.68 5.21
CA LEU A 34 -38.42 -20.38 6.48
C LEU A 34 -38.93 -19.47 7.60
N ARG A 35 -39.96 -19.89 8.32
CA ARG A 35 -40.35 -19.29 9.59
C ARG A 35 -39.89 -20.19 10.73
N VAL A 36 -39.21 -19.60 11.70
CA VAL A 36 -38.80 -20.28 12.93
C VAL A 36 -39.75 -19.86 14.05
N SER A 37 -40.25 -20.84 14.81
CA SER A 37 -41.05 -20.61 16.00
C SER A 37 -40.46 -21.38 17.18
N LYS A 38 -40.66 -20.89 18.40
CA LYS A 38 -40.33 -21.61 19.63
C LYS A 38 -41.62 -21.94 20.34
N SER A 39 -41.79 -23.20 20.73
CA SER A 39 -42.88 -23.64 21.61
C SER A 39 -42.27 -24.48 22.73
N HIS A 40 -42.44 -24.03 23.98
CA HIS A 40 -41.75 -24.57 25.16
C HIS A 40 -40.23 -24.67 24.90
N ASN A 41 -39.64 -25.87 25.02
CA ASN A 41 -38.22 -26.16 24.81
C ASN A 41 -37.86 -26.61 23.38
N TYR A 42 -38.79 -26.56 22.43
CA TYR A 42 -38.58 -27.06 21.07
C TYR A 42 -38.60 -25.93 20.03
N THR A 43 -37.64 -26.00 19.11
CA THR A 43 -37.61 -25.13 17.92
C THR A 43 -38.35 -25.81 16.78
N GLN A 44 -39.35 -25.11 16.23
CA GLN A 44 -40.21 -25.58 15.16
C GLN A 44 -39.95 -24.79 13.89
N PHE A 45 -39.92 -25.48 12.75
CA PHE A 45 -39.66 -24.91 11.44
C PHE A 45 -40.92 -24.99 10.59
N TYR A 46 -41.26 -23.89 9.92
CA TYR A 46 -42.41 -23.80 9.04
C TYR A 46 -41.98 -23.30 7.66
N HIS A 47 -42.41 -24.00 6.61
CA HIS A 47 -42.30 -23.53 5.23
C HIS A 47 -43.47 -22.60 4.92
N VAL A 48 -43.16 -21.36 4.55
CA VAL A 48 -44.15 -20.32 4.26
C VAL A 48 -44.07 -19.96 2.79
N LYS A 49 -45.16 -20.15 2.05
CA LYS A 49 -45.28 -19.83 0.61
C LYS A 49 -46.64 -19.20 0.30
N LYS A 50 -46.80 -18.64 -0.90
CA LYS A 50 -48.09 -18.17 -1.39
C LYS A 50 -48.71 -19.24 -2.28
N GLU A 51 -49.98 -19.57 -2.03
CA GLU A 51 -50.80 -20.39 -2.92
C GLU A 51 -52.12 -19.63 -3.14
N ASN A 52 -52.53 -19.42 -4.40
CA ASN A 52 -53.73 -18.66 -4.77
C ASN A 52 -53.85 -17.29 -4.05
N ASP A 53 -52.77 -16.51 -4.03
CA ASP A 53 -52.64 -15.23 -3.30
C ASP A 53 -52.80 -15.29 -1.77
N MET A 54 -53.04 -16.48 -1.20
CA MET A 54 -53.12 -16.70 0.24
C MET A 54 -51.78 -17.20 0.79
N LYS A 55 -51.43 -16.73 1.99
CA LYS A 55 -50.20 -17.16 2.68
C LYS A 55 -50.45 -18.51 3.37
N CYS A 56 -49.82 -19.56 2.86
CA CYS A 56 -49.87 -20.90 3.42
C CYS A 56 -48.62 -21.16 4.28
N GLN A 57 -48.79 -21.84 5.41
CA GLN A 57 -47.69 -22.28 6.27
C GLN A 57 -47.80 -23.78 6.57
N LYS A 58 -46.73 -24.53 6.32
CA LYS A 58 -46.64 -25.97 6.58
C LYS A 58 -45.55 -26.23 7.62
N PHE A 59 -45.85 -26.97 8.68
CA PHE A 59 -44.84 -27.46 9.61
C PHE A 59 -43.90 -28.47 8.92
N LEU A 60 -42.60 -28.33 9.14
CA LEU A 60 -41.57 -29.20 8.57
C LEU A 60 -41.10 -30.24 9.59
N GLN A 61 -41.10 -31.51 9.19
CA GLN A 61 -40.68 -32.63 10.03
C GLN A 61 -39.16 -32.80 10.05
N LYS A 62 -38.64 -33.64 10.97
CA LYS A 62 -37.21 -33.96 11.07
C LYS A 62 -36.62 -34.60 9.79
N SER A 63 -37.43 -35.27 8.98
CA SER A 63 -37.02 -35.81 7.68
C SER A 63 -36.85 -34.72 6.61
N GLU A 64 -37.45 -33.54 6.79
CA GLU A 64 -37.41 -32.42 5.83
C GLU A 64 -36.31 -31.39 6.18
N MET A 65 -35.30 -31.76 6.98
CA MET A 65 -34.25 -30.83 7.43
C MET A 65 -33.38 -30.29 6.28
N ASP A 66 -33.30 -31.00 5.15
CA ASP A 66 -32.64 -30.50 3.94
C ASP A 66 -33.37 -29.29 3.37
N LEU A 67 -34.71 -29.31 3.39
CA LEU A 67 -35.53 -28.19 2.97
C LEU A 67 -35.39 -27.02 3.96
N VAL A 68 -35.31 -27.30 5.27
CA VAL A 68 -35.01 -26.28 6.29
C VAL A 68 -33.68 -25.58 5.98
N ARG A 69 -32.61 -26.35 5.70
CA ARG A 69 -31.29 -25.80 5.36
C ARG A 69 -31.34 -24.95 4.10
N LYS A 70 -31.98 -25.42 3.03
CA LYS A 70 -32.13 -24.67 1.77
C LYS A 70 -32.89 -23.36 1.96
N LEU A 71 -34.03 -23.38 2.65
CA LEU A 71 -34.83 -22.17 2.90
C LEU A 71 -34.13 -21.15 3.82
N ALA A 72 -33.38 -21.64 4.82
CA ALA A 72 -32.56 -20.80 5.68
C ALA A 72 -31.45 -20.11 4.87
N GLN A 73 -30.72 -20.88 4.06
CA GLN A 73 -29.65 -20.39 3.21
C GLN A 73 -30.16 -19.35 2.21
N LYS A 74 -31.27 -19.65 1.52
CA LYS A 74 -31.95 -18.70 0.61
C LYS A 74 -32.25 -17.37 1.30
N SER A 75 -32.83 -17.40 2.50
CA SER A 75 -33.20 -16.19 3.24
C SER A 75 -31.97 -15.36 3.65
N TYR A 76 -30.84 -16.01 3.91
CA TYR A 76 -29.56 -15.34 4.16
C TYR A 76 -29.00 -14.73 2.88
N ASP A 77 -28.93 -15.51 1.80
CA ASP A 77 -28.39 -15.11 0.51
C ASP A 77 -29.16 -13.93 -0.11
N GLU A 78 -30.50 -13.93 -0.02
CA GLU A 78 -31.32 -12.79 -0.46
C GLU A 78 -30.96 -11.49 0.29
N LYS A 79 -30.67 -11.57 1.60
CA LYS A 79 -30.26 -10.40 2.38
C LYS A 79 -28.87 -9.91 1.98
N VAL A 80 -27.93 -10.83 1.79
CA VAL A 80 -26.57 -10.49 1.36
C VAL A 80 -26.58 -9.90 -0.05
N LEU A 81 -27.32 -10.52 -0.99
CA LEU A 81 -27.47 -10.03 -2.36
C LEU A 81 -28.04 -8.62 -2.37
N ARG A 82 -29.11 -8.36 -1.61
CA ARG A 82 -29.69 -7.01 -1.50
C ARG A 82 -28.67 -5.97 -1.04
N ILE A 83 -27.83 -6.30 -0.05
CA ILE A 83 -26.76 -5.41 0.43
C ILE A 83 -25.72 -5.20 -0.69
N ALA A 84 -25.25 -6.28 -1.30
CA ALA A 84 -24.24 -6.22 -2.35
C ALA A 84 -24.69 -5.38 -3.55
N GLU A 85 -25.93 -5.59 -4.03
CA GLU A 85 -26.50 -4.83 -5.15
C GLU A 85 -26.69 -3.36 -4.83
N LYS A 86 -27.18 -3.04 -3.63
CA LYS A 86 -27.27 -1.66 -3.16
C LYS A 86 -25.91 -0.98 -3.17
N ARG A 87 -24.86 -1.67 -2.70
CA ARG A 87 -23.49 -1.13 -2.69
C ARG A 87 -22.90 -0.99 -4.09
N LEU A 88 -23.09 -1.98 -4.96
CA LEU A 88 -22.66 -1.91 -6.37
C LEU A 88 -23.27 -0.71 -7.09
N GLN A 89 -24.57 -0.45 -6.88
CA GLN A 89 -25.24 0.74 -7.43
C GLN A 89 -24.60 2.04 -6.95
N GLN A 90 -24.32 2.15 -5.65
CA GLN A 90 -23.64 3.33 -5.08
C GLN A 90 -22.22 3.51 -5.62
N MET A 91 -21.48 2.41 -5.81
CA MET A 91 -20.09 2.43 -6.23
C MET A 91 -19.90 2.60 -7.74
N LYS A 92 -20.90 2.26 -8.56
CA LYS A 92 -20.80 2.29 -10.03
C LYS A 92 -20.32 3.65 -10.56
N SER A 93 -20.90 4.74 -10.07
CA SER A 93 -20.47 6.09 -10.47
C SER A 93 -19.10 6.41 -9.90
N LEU A 94 -18.89 6.13 -8.61
CA LEU A 94 -17.69 6.51 -7.89
C LEU A 94 -16.42 5.91 -8.51
N VAL A 95 -16.45 4.62 -8.87
CA VAL A 95 -15.31 3.94 -9.51
C VAL A 95 -14.98 4.55 -10.88
N GLY A 96 -16.00 5.01 -11.61
CA GLY A 96 -15.85 5.58 -12.95
C GLY A 96 -15.31 7.01 -12.96
N THR A 97 -15.64 7.81 -11.94
CA THR A 97 -15.34 9.25 -11.93
C THR A 97 -14.23 9.65 -10.97
N TYR A 98 -13.97 8.87 -9.92
CA TYR A 98 -13.01 9.24 -8.89
C TYR A 98 -11.57 8.96 -9.32
N HIS A 99 -10.70 9.96 -9.19
CA HIS A 99 -9.27 9.83 -9.36
C HIS A 99 -8.51 10.38 -8.14
N ASP A 100 -7.44 9.70 -7.74
CA ASP A 100 -6.73 10.04 -6.50
C ASP A 100 -6.10 11.44 -6.50
N ASN A 101 -5.83 11.98 -7.69
CA ASN A 101 -5.10 13.23 -7.92
C ASN A 101 -5.96 14.35 -8.54
N GLU A 102 -7.30 14.26 -8.49
CA GLU A 102 -8.21 15.22 -9.17
C GLU A 102 -7.92 16.68 -8.83
N ILE A 103 -7.61 16.99 -7.56
CA ILE A 103 -7.32 18.35 -7.11
C ILE A 103 -5.99 18.86 -7.70
N GLU A 104 -4.96 18.04 -7.67
CA GLU A 104 -3.64 18.37 -8.24
C GLU A 104 -3.71 18.57 -9.75
N GLU A 105 -4.52 17.77 -10.44
CA GLU A 105 -4.73 17.85 -11.88
C GLU A 105 -5.31 19.19 -12.33
N VAL A 106 -6.09 19.87 -11.49
CA VAL A 106 -6.58 21.23 -11.78
C VAL A 106 -5.41 22.19 -11.99
N TYR A 107 -4.45 22.19 -11.07
CA TYR A 107 -3.25 23.02 -11.21
C TYR A 107 -2.36 22.54 -12.36
N LYS A 108 -2.17 21.21 -12.52
CA LYS A 108 -1.31 20.67 -13.59
C LYS A 108 -1.81 21.04 -14.99
N LYS A 109 -3.13 21.12 -15.21
CA LYS A 109 -3.75 21.49 -16.49
C LYS A 109 -3.82 23.00 -16.74
N GLU A 110 -3.49 23.82 -15.75
CA GLU A 110 -3.53 25.27 -15.89
C GLU A 110 -2.46 25.77 -16.89
N HIS A 111 -2.74 26.87 -17.58
CA HIS A 111 -1.81 27.46 -18.53
C HIS A 111 -0.51 27.92 -17.84
N PRO A 112 0.69 27.73 -18.42
CA PRO A 112 1.97 28.09 -17.79
C PRO A 112 2.02 29.54 -17.27
N ALA A 113 1.50 30.49 -18.05
CA ALA A 113 1.43 31.89 -17.63
C ALA A 113 0.56 32.11 -16.38
N ARG A 114 -0.48 31.31 -16.18
CA ARG A 114 -1.35 31.39 -15.00
C ARG A 114 -0.76 30.66 -13.80
N LYS A 115 -0.03 29.56 -14.00
CA LYS A 115 0.73 28.89 -12.93
C LYS A 115 1.67 29.85 -12.18
N ALA A 116 2.21 30.86 -12.86
CA ALA A 116 3.04 31.90 -12.23
C ALA A 116 2.28 32.76 -11.19
N PHE A 117 0.95 32.80 -11.25
CA PHE A 117 0.10 33.61 -10.36
C PHE A 117 -0.83 32.77 -9.48
N VAL A 118 -0.81 31.44 -9.61
CA VAL A 118 -1.67 30.52 -8.85
C VAL A 118 -0.82 29.78 -7.82
N ILE A 119 -1.22 29.88 -6.56
CA ILE A 119 -0.71 29.02 -5.50
C ILE A 119 -1.68 27.84 -5.38
N PRO A 120 -1.24 26.60 -5.64
CA PRO A 120 -2.13 25.46 -5.55
C PRO A 120 -2.56 25.25 -4.08
N VAL A 121 -3.83 24.87 -3.88
CA VAL A 121 -4.41 24.67 -2.54
C VAL A 121 -3.68 23.55 -1.78
N GLU A 122 -3.28 22.51 -2.51
CA GLU A 122 -2.37 21.47 -2.03
C GLU A 122 -1.10 21.51 -2.88
N PRO A 123 0.10 21.45 -2.26
CA PRO A 123 1.34 21.38 -3.03
C PRO A 123 1.35 20.15 -3.94
N THR A 124 1.82 20.31 -5.17
CA THR A 124 1.98 19.18 -6.10
C THR A 124 3.03 18.21 -5.60
N GLU A 125 3.02 16.99 -6.14
CA GLU A 125 4.04 16.00 -5.83
C GLU A 125 5.47 16.53 -6.04
N GLU A 126 5.68 17.25 -7.14
CA GLU A 126 6.97 17.84 -7.50
C GLU A 126 7.35 18.99 -6.56
N GLN A 127 6.38 19.81 -6.12
CA GLN A 127 6.62 20.87 -5.16
C GLN A 127 7.02 20.30 -3.79
N LEU A 128 6.36 19.24 -3.32
CA LEU A 128 6.68 18.58 -2.07
C LEU A 128 8.07 17.94 -2.10
N GLU A 129 8.40 17.25 -3.19
CA GLU A 129 9.71 16.64 -3.36
C GLU A 129 10.80 17.70 -3.43
N MET A 130 10.57 18.83 -4.13
CA MET A 130 11.52 19.94 -4.19
C MET A 130 11.67 20.66 -2.85
N GLU A 131 10.57 20.90 -2.12
CA GLU A 131 10.64 21.48 -0.78
C GLU A 131 11.40 20.54 0.16
N TRP A 132 11.07 19.25 0.12
CA TRP A 132 11.79 18.22 0.85
C TRP A 132 13.26 18.24 0.46
N TYR A 133 13.61 18.25 -0.83
CA TYR A 133 14.98 18.20 -1.34
C TYR A 133 15.80 19.45 -1.02
N ARG A 134 15.18 20.63 -0.91
CA ARG A 134 15.86 21.90 -0.59
C ARG A 134 16.05 22.15 0.91
N ARG A 135 15.33 21.44 1.78
CA ARG A 135 15.39 21.64 3.23
C ARG A 135 16.78 21.39 3.81
N GLU A 136 17.44 22.40 4.37
CA GLU A 136 18.79 22.20 4.90
C GLU A 136 18.86 21.13 6.00
N TYR A 137 19.99 20.42 6.06
CA TYR A 137 20.30 19.45 7.11
C TYR A 137 21.81 19.42 7.36
N LYS A 138 22.21 19.08 8.58
CA LYS A 138 23.62 18.88 8.93
C LYS A 138 23.97 17.40 8.80
N GLY A 139 24.73 17.06 7.75
CA GLY A 139 25.28 15.71 7.55
C GLY A 139 26.39 15.37 8.56
N LYS A 140 26.93 14.17 8.44
CA LYS A 140 28.06 13.71 9.28
C LYS A 140 29.36 14.36 8.80
N GLU A 141 30.19 14.82 9.72
CA GLU A 141 31.44 15.50 9.38
C GLU A 141 32.49 14.54 8.78
N PHE A 142 33.36 15.05 7.91
CA PHE A 142 34.48 14.28 7.34
C PHE A 142 35.67 14.35 8.28
N GLN A 143 36.23 13.19 8.62
CA GLN A 143 37.47 13.12 9.39
C GLN A 143 38.65 13.55 8.52
N GLU A 144 39.63 14.20 9.15
CA GLU A 144 40.90 14.56 8.51
C GLU A 144 41.68 13.30 8.11
N GLY A 145 42.37 13.36 6.97
CA GLY A 145 43.18 12.24 6.46
C GLY A 145 42.44 11.17 5.65
N VAL A 146 41.10 11.24 5.58
CA VAL A 146 40.31 10.34 4.70
C VAL A 146 40.39 10.82 3.25
N PRO A 147 40.54 9.92 2.25
CA PRO A 147 40.51 10.29 0.84
C PRO A 147 39.29 11.14 0.46
N VAL A 148 39.50 12.07 -0.47
CA VAL A 148 38.44 12.91 -1.01
C VAL A 148 37.88 12.23 -2.25
N ILE A 149 36.65 11.73 -2.16
CA ILE A 149 35.92 11.10 -3.26
C ILE A 149 34.76 12.03 -3.62
N ILE A 150 34.75 12.56 -4.84
CA ILE A 150 33.77 13.55 -5.31
C ILE A 150 32.84 12.93 -6.36
N THR A 151 31.54 13.15 -6.24
CA THR A 151 30.50 12.72 -7.20
C THR A 151 30.44 13.64 -8.41
N GLU A 152 29.78 13.20 -9.50
CA GLU A 152 29.47 14.04 -10.67
C GLU A 152 28.63 15.27 -10.28
N LYS A 153 27.81 15.14 -9.22
CA LYS A 153 27.02 16.22 -8.62
C LYS A 153 27.87 17.18 -7.76
N GLY A 154 29.14 16.84 -7.52
CA GLY A 154 30.10 17.66 -6.77
C GLY A 154 30.05 17.45 -5.25
N GLU A 155 29.35 16.43 -4.74
CA GLU A 155 29.34 16.13 -3.31
C GLU A 155 30.50 15.20 -2.92
N ARG A 156 30.97 15.31 -1.68
CA ARG A 156 31.96 14.38 -1.13
C ARG A 156 31.24 13.18 -0.52
N VAL A 157 31.73 11.97 -0.81
CA VAL A 157 31.19 10.70 -0.27
C VAL A 157 32.27 9.88 0.43
N ARG A 158 31.87 8.84 1.18
CA ARG A 158 32.78 8.02 2.03
C ARG A 158 33.42 6.87 1.27
N SER A 159 32.76 6.33 0.26
CA SER A 159 33.21 5.15 -0.46
C SER A 159 33.08 5.26 -1.98
N LYS A 160 33.81 4.39 -2.70
CA LYS A 160 33.71 4.29 -4.16
C LYS A 160 32.33 3.78 -4.58
N THR A 161 31.76 2.82 -3.85
CA THR A 161 30.42 2.30 -4.13
C THR A 161 29.35 3.38 -3.96
N GLU A 162 29.43 4.19 -2.89
CA GLU A 162 28.56 5.37 -2.72
C GLU A 162 28.71 6.37 -3.87
N LYS A 163 29.95 6.64 -4.32
CA LYS A 163 30.15 7.51 -5.49
C LYS A 163 29.42 6.96 -6.71
N MET A 164 29.58 5.67 -6.98
CA MET A 164 28.94 5.06 -8.15
C MET A 164 27.41 5.11 -8.05
N LEU A 165 26.83 4.88 -6.86
CA LEU A 165 25.39 5.02 -6.62
C LEU A 165 24.93 6.47 -6.77
N ALA A 166 25.62 7.43 -6.16
CA ALA A 166 25.33 8.86 -6.24
C ALA A 166 25.36 9.38 -7.68
N ASP A 167 26.39 9.00 -8.45
CA ASP A 167 26.53 9.32 -9.87
C ASP A 167 25.40 8.67 -10.68
N PHE A 168 25.04 7.43 -10.36
CA PHE A 168 23.93 6.74 -11.00
C PHE A 168 22.59 7.45 -10.77
N PHE A 169 22.26 7.78 -9.51
CA PHE A 169 21.04 8.51 -9.18
C PHE A 169 21.01 9.88 -9.87
N TYR A 170 22.14 10.58 -9.91
CA TYR A 170 22.28 11.86 -10.60
C TYR A 170 21.98 11.75 -12.10
N ARG A 171 22.57 10.77 -12.80
CA ARG A 171 22.31 10.54 -14.23
C ARG A 171 20.89 10.10 -14.55
N LYS A 172 20.18 9.49 -13.60
CA LYS A 172 18.76 9.12 -13.72
C LYS A 172 17.82 10.24 -13.26
N GLU A 173 18.34 11.41 -12.91
CA GLU A 173 17.58 12.56 -12.40
C GLU A 173 16.76 12.24 -11.13
N ILE A 174 17.24 11.29 -10.33
CA ILE A 174 16.60 10.90 -9.07
C ILE A 174 17.11 11.81 -7.97
N LEU A 175 16.19 12.52 -7.29
CA LEU A 175 16.54 13.39 -6.16
C LEU A 175 16.79 12.56 -4.90
N TYR A 176 17.95 12.77 -4.29
CA TYR A 176 18.36 12.11 -3.04
C TYR A 176 19.07 13.08 -2.09
N ARG A 177 19.09 12.71 -0.82
CA ARG A 177 19.89 13.36 0.22
C ARG A 177 20.92 12.38 0.76
N TYR A 178 22.18 12.76 0.70
CA TYR A 178 23.30 11.95 1.12
C TYR A 178 23.56 12.13 2.63
N GLU A 179 23.76 11.03 3.38
CA GLU A 179 24.02 11.04 4.84
C GLU A 179 23.09 11.99 5.62
N LYS A 180 21.78 11.99 5.32
CA LYS A 180 20.80 12.80 6.05
C LYS A 180 20.57 12.21 7.44
N PRO A 181 20.70 12.97 8.54
CA PRO A 181 20.51 12.43 9.88
C PRO A 181 19.08 11.95 10.11
N LEU A 182 18.97 10.78 10.73
CA LEU A 182 17.72 10.16 11.15
C LEU A 182 17.81 9.76 12.61
N TYR A 183 16.83 10.17 13.42
CA TYR A 183 16.75 9.77 14.81
C TYR A 183 15.96 8.47 14.96
N LEU A 184 16.60 7.43 15.49
CA LEU A 184 15.99 6.16 15.86
C LEU A 184 15.84 6.08 17.39
N LYS A 185 14.60 5.96 17.87
CA LYS A 185 14.30 5.83 19.30
C LYS A 185 15.00 4.61 19.88
N GLY A 186 15.77 4.82 20.95
CA GLY A 186 16.52 3.75 21.63
C GLY A 186 17.88 3.41 21.01
N TYR A 187 18.26 4.05 19.90
CA TYR A 187 19.55 3.82 19.22
C TYR A 187 20.34 5.12 19.03
N GLY A 188 19.66 6.23 18.72
CA GLY A 188 20.27 7.55 18.53
C GLY A 188 20.20 8.02 17.08
N ILE A 189 21.07 8.96 16.71
CA ILE A 189 21.14 9.49 15.35
C ILE A 189 21.95 8.53 14.48
N VAL A 190 21.35 8.10 13.37
CA VAL A 190 22.00 7.36 12.29
C VAL A 190 22.05 8.22 11.04
N TYR A 191 22.90 7.82 10.10
CA TYR A 191 23.07 8.46 8.81
C TYR A 191 22.92 7.36 7.78
N PRO A 192 21.73 7.19 7.18
CA PRO A 192 21.56 6.35 6.01
C PRO A 192 22.35 6.93 4.85
N ASP A 193 22.93 6.06 4.02
CA ASP A 193 23.77 6.49 2.89
C ASP A 193 23.00 7.43 1.96
N PHE A 194 21.78 7.03 1.59
CA PHE A 194 20.89 7.87 0.81
C PHE A 194 19.49 7.89 1.41
N THR A 195 18.86 9.05 1.39
CA THR A 195 17.43 9.21 1.68
C THR A 195 16.74 9.73 0.43
N PHE A 196 15.61 9.15 0.10
CA PHE A 196 14.74 9.51 -1.02
C PHE A 196 13.36 9.93 -0.50
N PHE A 197 12.57 10.58 -1.35
CA PHE A 197 11.19 10.93 -1.02
C PHE A 197 10.21 10.25 -1.97
N SER A 198 9.37 9.36 -1.44
CA SER A 198 8.32 8.74 -2.23
C SER A 198 7.16 9.71 -2.40
N ARG A 199 6.98 10.23 -3.62
CA ARG A 199 5.83 11.09 -3.99
C ARG A 199 4.49 10.40 -3.71
N LYS A 200 4.43 9.08 -3.97
CA LYS A 200 3.23 8.25 -3.75
C LYS A 200 2.87 8.07 -2.28
N LYS A 201 3.85 7.75 -1.43
CA LYS A 201 3.62 7.52 0.00
C LYS A 201 3.70 8.81 0.84
N ARG A 202 4.22 9.90 0.27
CA ARG A 202 4.61 11.16 0.97
C ARG A 202 5.50 10.87 2.18
N LYS A 203 6.43 9.93 2.02
CA LYS A 203 7.31 9.43 3.07
C LYS A 203 8.73 9.27 2.55
N GLU A 204 9.68 9.37 3.46
CA GLU A 204 11.08 9.09 3.16
C GLU A 204 11.29 7.59 2.98
N ILE A 205 12.15 7.24 2.03
CA ILE A 205 12.70 5.91 1.81
C ILE A 205 14.19 6.01 2.07
N TYR A 206 14.70 5.15 2.93
CA TYR A 206 16.11 5.12 3.29
C TYR A 206 16.82 4.03 2.51
N TRP A 207 18.07 4.27 2.13
CA TRP A 207 18.92 3.29 1.47
C TRP A 207 20.21 3.17 2.25
N GLU A 208 20.53 1.93 2.61
CA GLU A 208 21.74 1.54 3.32
C GLU A 208 22.50 0.50 2.51
N HIS A 209 23.78 0.74 2.32
CA HIS A 209 24.70 -0.12 1.61
C HIS A 209 25.72 -0.71 2.58
N GLU A 210 25.56 -1.99 2.87
CA GLU A 210 26.38 -2.73 3.82
C GLU A 210 27.54 -3.42 3.08
N GLY A 211 28.69 -2.75 3.01
CA GLY A 211 29.80 -3.10 2.11
C GLY A 211 30.76 -4.20 2.61
N MET A 212 30.68 -4.59 3.89
CA MET A 212 31.67 -5.45 4.56
C MET A 212 31.00 -6.63 5.28
N MET A 213 30.06 -7.31 4.62
CA MET A 213 29.26 -8.37 5.25
C MET A 213 30.04 -9.65 5.57
N ASP A 214 31.27 -9.80 5.05
CA ASP A 214 32.23 -10.84 5.42
C ASP A 214 32.97 -10.54 6.73
N ASN A 215 32.95 -9.29 7.21
CA ASN A 215 33.48 -8.93 8.52
C ASN A 215 32.44 -9.22 9.62
N PRO A 216 32.69 -10.18 10.55
CA PRO A 216 31.70 -10.57 11.55
C PRO A 216 31.31 -9.45 12.53
N GLU A 217 32.23 -8.56 12.87
CA GLU A 217 31.94 -7.43 13.78
C GLU A 217 31.05 -6.39 13.10
N TYR A 218 31.36 -6.07 11.85
CA TYR A 218 30.57 -5.17 11.02
C TYR A 218 29.16 -5.74 10.80
N ALA A 219 29.04 -7.01 10.38
CA ALA A 219 27.75 -7.67 10.18
C ALA A 219 26.87 -7.65 11.45
N ARG A 220 27.45 -7.89 12.63
CA ARG A 220 26.72 -7.77 13.91
C ARG A 220 26.24 -6.34 14.19
N ALA A 221 27.02 -5.33 13.82
CA ALA A 221 26.60 -3.94 13.95
C ALA A 221 25.48 -3.58 12.97
N ALA A 222 25.60 -4.02 11.71
CA ALA A 222 24.58 -3.85 10.68
C ALA A 222 23.24 -4.46 11.10
N ILE A 223 23.24 -5.70 11.60
CA ILE A 223 22.02 -6.36 12.11
C ILE A 223 21.36 -5.54 13.22
N ARG A 224 22.13 -5.05 14.21
CA ARG A 224 21.58 -4.21 15.29
C ARG A 224 21.00 -2.89 14.77
N LYS A 225 21.62 -2.29 13.74
CA LYS A 225 21.12 -1.08 13.08
C LYS A 225 19.81 -1.37 12.35
N ILE A 226 19.73 -2.46 11.58
CA ILE A 226 18.53 -2.90 10.87
C ILE A 226 17.38 -3.19 11.84
N GLU A 227 17.62 -3.93 12.93
CA GLU A 227 16.59 -4.16 13.94
C GLU A 227 16.08 -2.84 14.57
N SER A 228 16.97 -1.87 14.74
CA SER A 228 16.58 -0.55 15.25
C SER A 228 15.68 0.20 14.27
N TYR A 229 15.97 0.12 12.96
CA TYR A 229 15.05 0.63 11.94
C TYR A 229 13.66 0.01 12.07
N GLU A 230 13.58 -1.32 12.15
CA GLU A 230 12.31 -2.04 12.25
C GLU A 230 11.52 -1.68 13.52
N LYS A 231 12.20 -1.56 14.66
CA LYS A 231 11.63 -1.09 15.93
C LYS A 231 11.09 0.34 15.85
N ASN A 232 11.55 1.13 14.87
CA ASN A 232 11.10 2.50 14.58
C ASN A 232 10.11 2.58 13.40
N GLY A 233 9.56 1.45 12.95
CA GLY A 233 8.58 1.43 11.85
C GLY A 233 9.20 1.66 10.46
N ILE A 234 10.51 1.39 10.33
CA ILE A 234 11.25 1.46 9.07
C ILE A 234 11.66 0.05 8.70
N TYR A 235 10.99 -0.52 7.69
CA TYR A 235 11.10 -1.95 7.38
C TYR A 235 11.82 -2.19 6.04
N PRO A 236 12.74 -3.17 6.00
CA PRO A 236 13.32 -3.66 4.76
C PRO A 236 12.23 -4.02 3.74
N GLY A 237 12.38 -3.53 2.50
CA GLY A 237 11.42 -3.78 1.42
C GLY A 237 10.15 -2.93 1.46
N GLU A 238 10.04 -1.97 2.39
CA GLU A 238 8.96 -0.98 2.40
C GLU A 238 9.46 0.45 2.25
N ASN A 239 10.19 0.92 3.25
CA ASN A 239 10.79 2.25 3.34
C ASN A 239 12.28 2.18 3.74
N LEU A 240 12.87 0.99 3.72
CA LEU A 240 14.30 0.74 3.81
C LEU A 240 14.73 -0.18 2.67
N ILE A 241 15.67 0.30 1.86
CA ILE A 241 16.36 -0.46 0.82
C ILE A 241 17.73 -0.85 1.39
N LEU A 242 18.05 -2.13 1.30
CA LEU A 242 19.34 -2.65 1.76
C LEU A 242 20.06 -3.28 0.59
N THR A 243 21.32 -2.89 0.39
CA THR A 243 22.24 -3.55 -0.53
C THR A 243 23.43 -4.06 0.24
N PHE A 244 23.99 -5.19 -0.19
CA PHE A 244 25.03 -5.88 0.54
C PHE A 244 26.18 -6.23 -0.39
N GLU A 245 27.40 -6.07 0.09
CA GLU A 245 28.62 -6.56 -0.56
C GLU A 245 29.47 -7.36 0.43
N THR A 246 30.30 -8.23 -0.12
CA THR A 246 31.44 -8.82 0.56
C THR A 246 32.68 -8.59 -0.30
N GLN A 247 33.87 -8.91 0.22
CA GLN A 247 35.10 -8.86 -0.59
C GLN A 247 35.02 -9.68 -1.89
N GLN A 248 34.23 -10.76 -1.92
CA GLN A 248 34.11 -11.66 -3.08
C GLN A 248 32.87 -11.37 -3.95
N ASN A 249 31.80 -10.86 -3.34
CA ASN A 249 30.55 -10.58 -4.01
C ASN A 249 30.34 -9.06 -4.06
N VAL A 250 30.68 -8.48 -5.21
CA VAL A 250 30.50 -7.05 -5.50
C VAL A 250 29.06 -6.71 -5.90
N LEU A 251 28.71 -5.43 -5.82
CA LEU A 251 27.40 -4.88 -6.11
C LEU A 251 27.07 -5.05 -7.58
N ASP A 252 25.99 -5.79 -7.85
CA ASP A 252 25.44 -5.91 -9.20
C ASP A 252 24.55 -4.70 -9.51
N PHE A 253 25.02 -3.84 -10.43
CA PHE A 253 24.28 -2.66 -10.86
C PHE A 253 22.92 -2.99 -11.47
N LYS A 254 22.75 -4.16 -12.09
CA LYS A 254 21.46 -4.56 -12.64
C LYS A 254 20.41 -4.70 -11.53
N ILE A 255 20.80 -5.26 -10.39
CA ILE A 255 19.93 -5.37 -9.21
C ILE A 255 19.57 -3.98 -8.69
N ILE A 256 20.51 -3.04 -8.72
CA ILE A 256 20.27 -1.64 -8.30
C ILE A 256 19.24 -0.96 -9.20
N GLU A 257 19.32 -1.14 -10.52
CA GLU A 257 18.31 -0.62 -11.45
C GLU A 257 16.93 -1.20 -11.13
N GLU A 258 16.82 -2.52 -10.95
CA GLU A 258 15.56 -3.18 -10.60
C GLU A 258 15.00 -2.70 -9.24
N MET A 259 15.85 -2.44 -8.25
CA MET A 259 15.44 -1.90 -6.95
C MET A 259 14.88 -0.47 -7.09
N ILE A 260 15.50 0.37 -7.90
CA ILE A 260 15.04 1.75 -8.12
C ILE A 260 13.67 1.75 -8.78
N ASP A 261 13.48 0.95 -9.83
CA ASP A 261 12.19 0.85 -10.51
C ASP A 261 11.10 0.30 -9.58
N ARG A 262 11.47 -0.60 -8.66
CA ARG A 262 10.53 -1.19 -7.71
C ARG A 262 10.12 -0.26 -6.56
N TYR A 263 11.06 0.53 -6.04
CA TYR A 263 10.87 1.27 -4.79
C TYR A 263 10.73 2.79 -4.96
N LEU A 264 11.34 3.37 -6.00
CA LEU A 264 11.42 4.82 -6.18
C LEU A 264 10.54 5.35 -7.32
N GLN A 265 10.17 4.53 -8.31
CA GLN A 265 9.23 4.86 -9.39
C GLN A 265 7.81 4.36 -9.10
#